data_AF-A0A1E7ERF7-F1
#
_entry.id   AF-A0A1E7ERF7-F1
#
_cell.length_a   1.000
_cell.length_b   1.000
_cell.length_c   1.000
_cell.angle_alpha   90.00
_cell.angle_beta   90.00
_cell.angle_gamma   90.00
#
_symmetry.space_group_name_H-M   'P 1'
#
loop_
_entity.id
_entity.type
_entity.pdbx_description
1 polymer ?
#
loop_
_entity_poly.entity_id
_entity_poly.type
_entity_poly.pdbx_seq_one_letter_code
_entity_poly.pdbx_strand_id
1 'polypeptide(L)'
;MIRRNNSISVLLILILILHGTNVKSFTLPSPLQKVLILAEGFIAKQKVNKNLDPNIRTKFKVESDETFAAQRSNDGATTTTTTFSHALWDSALKKHATYVGDIDGITTTLVDYVGMSKDPDVLRYTQALATVDLEQLGSANANANNSANELLALYINAYNCFCIGHVTKYYLADPKRRLPSTITAVTKTMTDYKKTDIWDVPAGKIGRRTVTLNEIEHTILRSCWDDPRIHAAIVCASASCPNLRSEAFVGAKLNAQLDDQAQNWVSDTKKGLRYNPNNSQQLLVSRIFLWFQDDFQSNYGGPLAWAQQYASTRGGKENDNDNDPKQQQQQQQQLAAWSKLSTDDYEKNVEYFPYNWKLNDRRWERQD
;
A
#
# COMPACT_ATOMS: atom_id res chain seq x y z
N MET A 1 20.38 40.97 -1.10
CA MET A 1 19.08 41.06 -0.41
C MET A 1 18.10 39.92 -0.72
N ILE A 2 18.20 39.23 -1.86
CA ILE A 2 17.20 38.21 -2.28
C ILE A 2 17.26 36.88 -1.47
N ARG A 3 18.42 36.46 -0.95
CA ARG A 3 18.53 35.21 -0.16
C ARG A 3 17.84 35.23 1.21
N ARG A 4 17.62 36.40 1.80
CA ARG A 4 17.14 36.54 3.20
C ARG A 4 15.61 36.40 3.30
N ASN A 5 14.87 36.70 2.23
CA ASN A 5 13.41 36.55 2.18
C ASN A 5 12.97 35.09 2.04
N ASN A 6 13.71 34.26 1.30
CA ASN A 6 13.35 32.85 1.12
C ASN A 6 13.42 32.06 2.45
N SER A 7 14.39 32.33 3.32
CA SER A 7 14.51 31.65 4.63
C SER A 7 13.34 31.98 5.56
N ILE A 8 12.85 33.22 5.54
CA ILE A 8 11.71 33.65 6.37
C ILE A 8 10.42 33.03 5.85
N SER A 9 10.21 33.00 4.54
CA SER A 9 9.05 32.34 3.93
C SER A 9 9.04 30.83 4.17
N VAL A 10 10.19 30.16 4.10
CA VAL A 10 10.31 28.71 4.41
C VAL A 10 10.02 28.44 5.89
N LEU A 11 10.52 29.27 6.81
CA LEU A 11 10.26 29.12 8.24
C LEU A 11 8.77 29.36 8.57
N LEU A 12 8.14 30.37 7.96
CA LEU A 12 6.70 30.63 8.11
C LEU A 12 5.85 29.47 7.57
N ILE A 13 6.21 28.91 6.42
CA ILE A 13 5.52 27.75 5.84
C ILE A 13 5.68 26.51 6.75
N LEU A 14 6.88 26.24 7.28
CA LEU A 14 7.11 25.17 8.24
C LEU A 14 6.28 25.35 9.51
N ILE A 15 6.21 26.57 10.06
CA ILE A 15 5.37 26.90 11.21
C ILE A 15 3.88 26.66 10.87
N LEU A 16 3.42 27.10 9.71
CA LEU A 16 2.04 26.91 9.26
C LEU A 16 1.67 25.42 9.11
N ILE A 17 2.57 24.59 8.56
CA ILE A 17 2.37 23.13 8.48
C ILE A 17 2.33 22.51 9.87
N LEU A 18 3.27 22.87 10.76
CA LEU A 18 3.33 22.35 12.13
C LEU A 18 2.06 22.69 12.95
N HIS A 19 1.42 23.82 12.64
CA HIS A 19 0.15 24.24 13.26
C HIS A 19 -1.09 23.73 12.51
N GLY A 20 -0.94 22.81 11.54
CA GLY A 20 -2.06 22.16 10.86
C GLY A 20 -2.85 23.08 9.92
N THR A 21 -2.28 24.23 9.52
CA THR A 21 -2.94 25.11 8.56
C THR A 21 -2.83 24.53 7.14
N ASN A 22 -3.92 24.60 6.39
CA ASN A 22 -4.00 24.02 5.06
C ASN A 22 -3.33 24.94 4.03
N VAL A 23 -2.04 24.71 3.76
CA VAL A 23 -1.25 25.52 2.82
C VAL A 23 -1.59 25.22 1.34
N LYS A 24 -2.46 24.24 1.06
CA LYS A 24 -2.82 23.80 -0.29
C LYS A 24 -3.57 24.86 -1.12
N SER A 25 -4.08 25.92 -0.50
CA SER A 25 -4.78 27.01 -1.19
C SER A 25 -3.83 28.05 -1.81
N PHE A 26 -2.53 27.98 -1.55
CA PHE A 26 -1.55 28.94 -2.08
C PHE A 26 -0.81 28.39 -3.30
N THR A 27 -0.84 29.13 -4.41
CA THR A 27 0.00 28.86 -5.59
C THR A 27 1.43 29.34 -5.30
N LEU A 28 2.26 28.45 -4.75
CA LEU A 28 3.66 28.75 -4.45
C LEU A 28 4.54 28.64 -5.71
N PRO A 29 5.60 29.45 -5.85
CA PRO A 29 6.66 29.22 -6.82
C PRO A 29 7.29 27.82 -6.66
N SER A 30 7.69 27.18 -7.76
CA SER A 30 8.24 25.81 -7.78
C SER A 30 9.31 25.51 -6.70
N PRO A 31 10.30 26.39 -6.42
CA PRO A 31 11.26 26.13 -5.34
C PRO A 31 10.63 25.99 -3.96
N LEU A 32 9.57 26.75 -3.66
CA LEU A 32 8.86 26.68 -2.38
C LEU A 32 7.93 25.46 -2.31
N GLN A 33 7.38 25.01 -3.44
CA GLN A 33 6.61 23.74 -3.50
C GLN A 33 7.51 22.55 -3.18
N LYS A 34 8.74 22.51 -3.70
CA LYS A 34 9.72 21.46 -3.36
C LYS A 34 10.03 21.44 -1.87
N VAL A 35 10.26 22.60 -1.25
CA VAL A 35 10.50 22.68 0.20
C VAL A 35 9.30 22.20 1.01
N LEU A 36 8.07 22.54 0.59
CA LEU A 36 6.84 22.08 1.23
C LEU A 36 6.72 20.55 1.18
N ILE A 37 6.95 19.95 0.02
CA ILE A 37 6.88 18.49 -0.16
C ILE A 37 7.94 17.79 0.69
N LEU A 38 9.17 18.31 0.76
CA LEU A 38 10.21 17.75 1.61
C LEU A 38 9.88 17.87 3.10
N ALA A 39 9.28 18.98 3.53
CA ALA A 39 8.80 19.14 4.90
C ALA A 39 7.64 18.17 5.24
N GLU A 40 6.66 18.02 4.34
CA GLU A 40 5.59 17.01 4.45
C GLU A 40 6.18 15.61 4.54
N GLY A 41 7.17 15.30 3.70
CA GLY A 41 7.88 14.02 3.68
C GLY A 41 8.61 13.75 4.98
N PHE A 42 9.33 14.74 5.52
CA PHE A 42 10.02 14.62 6.80
C PHE A 42 9.07 14.34 7.97
N ILE A 43 7.95 15.08 8.04
CA ILE A 43 6.93 14.87 9.09
C ILE A 43 6.28 13.49 8.95
N ALA A 44 5.93 13.09 7.73
CA ALA A 44 5.36 11.78 7.45
C ALA A 44 6.33 10.65 7.83
N LYS A 45 7.62 10.78 7.47
CA LYS A 45 8.68 9.84 7.82
C LYS A 45 8.81 9.67 9.33
N GLN A 46 8.86 10.77 10.09
CA GLN A 46 8.87 10.70 11.55
C GLN A 46 7.65 9.98 12.11
N LYS A 47 6.46 10.23 11.52
CA LYS A 47 5.22 9.62 11.95
C LYS A 47 5.20 8.10 11.68
N VAL A 48 5.53 7.66 10.46
CA VAL A 48 5.49 6.23 10.10
C VAL A 48 6.58 5.44 10.82
N ASN A 49 7.71 6.06 11.17
CA ASN A 49 8.77 5.39 11.90
C ASN A 49 8.58 5.38 13.43
N LYS A 50 7.60 6.14 13.96
CA LYS A 50 7.38 6.27 15.41
C LYS A 50 7.14 4.92 16.11
N ASN A 51 6.43 4.02 15.44
CA ASN A 51 6.00 2.73 16.01
C ASN A 51 6.77 1.53 15.42
N LEU A 52 7.84 1.79 14.67
CA LEU A 52 8.72 0.74 14.17
C LEU A 52 9.51 0.19 15.36
N ASP A 53 9.44 -1.12 15.60
CA ASP A 53 10.24 -1.77 16.64
C ASP A 53 11.62 -2.15 16.07
N PRO A 54 12.71 -1.48 16.49
CA PRO A 54 14.06 -1.82 16.02
C PRO A 54 14.66 -3.02 16.75
N ASN A 55 14.01 -3.51 17.81
CA ASN A 55 14.56 -4.58 18.67
C ASN A 55 14.20 -5.99 18.21
N ILE A 56 13.45 -6.13 17.10
CA ILE A 56 13.21 -7.42 16.47
C ILE A 56 14.55 -7.95 15.95
N ARG A 57 15.11 -8.90 16.70
CA ARG A 57 16.47 -9.44 16.48
C ARG A 57 16.57 -10.34 15.26
N THR A 58 15.45 -10.94 14.84
CA THR A 58 15.40 -11.82 13.68
C THR A 58 14.19 -11.43 12.85
N LYS A 59 14.47 -10.87 11.66
CA LYS A 59 13.45 -10.66 10.64
C LYS A 59 13.24 -11.96 9.86
N PHE A 60 11.99 -12.26 9.55
CA PHE A 60 11.66 -13.31 8.61
C PHE A 60 12.17 -12.93 7.21
N LYS A 61 12.72 -13.90 6.49
CA LYS A 61 12.99 -13.77 5.06
C LYS A 61 11.82 -14.33 4.26
N VAL A 62 11.42 -13.61 3.23
CA VAL A 62 10.44 -14.13 2.25
C VAL A 62 11.22 -15.03 1.30
N GLU A 63 10.86 -16.31 1.24
CA GLU A 63 11.52 -17.33 0.41
C GLU A 63 10.84 -17.51 -0.94
N SER A 64 11.58 -17.72 -2.02
CA SER A 64 11.07 -17.91 -3.38
C SER A 64 10.03 -19.02 -3.52
N ASP A 65 9.18 -18.95 -4.55
CA ASP A 65 8.16 -19.97 -4.79
C ASP A 65 8.76 -21.33 -5.19
N GLU A 66 9.96 -21.36 -5.80
CA GLU A 66 10.69 -22.59 -6.12
C GLU A 66 11.18 -23.31 -4.86
N THR A 67 11.70 -22.55 -3.89
CA THR A 67 12.11 -23.12 -2.60
C THR A 67 10.90 -23.64 -1.82
N PHE A 68 9.74 -22.98 -1.94
CA PHE A 68 8.47 -23.45 -1.37
C PHE A 68 7.97 -24.76 -2.05
N ALA A 69 8.03 -24.83 -3.38
CA ALA A 69 7.56 -25.99 -4.15
C ALA A 69 8.44 -27.24 -3.97
N ALA A 70 9.78 -27.06 -3.96
CA ALA A 70 10.74 -28.16 -3.78
C ALA A 70 10.62 -28.85 -2.41
N GLN A 71 10.16 -28.12 -1.39
CA GLN A 71 9.92 -28.68 -0.07
C GLN A 71 8.66 -29.53 0.00
N ARG A 72 7.59 -29.17 -0.73
CA ARG A 72 6.40 -30.02 -0.84
C ARG A 72 6.68 -31.37 -1.52
N SER A 73 7.63 -31.43 -2.45
CA SER A 73 7.92 -32.66 -3.20
C SER A 73 8.80 -33.66 -2.43
N ASN A 74 9.54 -33.22 -1.42
CA ASN A 74 10.46 -34.09 -0.65
C ASN A 74 9.82 -34.75 0.58
N ASP A 75 8.65 -34.28 1.02
CA ASP A 75 7.94 -34.84 2.16
C ASP A 75 6.95 -35.92 1.71
N GLY A 76 7.44 -37.13 1.47
CA GLY A 76 6.64 -38.34 1.23
C GLY A 76 5.84 -38.84 2.45
N ALA A 77 5.60 -37.99 3.44
CA ALA A 77 4.82 -38.28 4.64
C ALA A 77 3.64 -37.30 4.74
N THR A 78 2.44 -37.84 4.98
CA THR A 78 1.16 -37.12 5.12
C THR A 78 1.15 -36.23 6.37
N THR A 79 1.97 -35.18 6.38
CA THR A 79 1.97 -34.16 7.42
C THR A 79 0.96 -33.10 6.98
N THR A 80 -0.17 -32.98 7.70
CA THR A 80 -1.12 -31.90 7.48
C THR A 80 -0.43 -30.55 7.72
N THR A 81 0.01 -29.89 6.65
CA THR A 81 0.48 -28.50 6.69
C THR A 81 -0.65 -27.64 7.23
N THR A 82 -0.49 -27.05 8.42
CA THR A 82 -1.49 -26.11 8.96
C THR A 82 -1.40 -24.81 8.17
N THR A 83 -2.28 -24.63 7.19
CA THR A 83 -2.43 -23.37 6.44
C THR A 83 -3.68 -22.63 6.89
N PHE A 84 -3.63 -21.30 6.90
CA PHE A 84 -4.83 -20.50 7.10
C PHE A 84 -5.55 -20.27 5.77
N SER A 85 -6.81 -20.68 5.68
CA SER A 85 -7.55 -20.55 4.41
C SER A 85 -7.99 -19.10 4.16
N HIS A 86 -7.51 -18.54 3.05
CA HIS A 86 -7.91 -17.23 2.56
C HIS A 86 -9.09 -17.26 1.56
N ALA A 87 -9.73 -18.44 1.36
CA ALA A 87 -10.77 -18.62 0.35
C ALA A 87 -11.99 -17.70 0.54
N LEU A 88 -12.37 -17.41 1.79
CA LEU A 88 -13.47 -16.48 2.08
C LEU A 88 -13.13 -15.04 1.65
N TRP A 89 -11.90 -14.61 1.92
CA TRP A 89 -11.44 -13.28 1.50
C TRP A 89 -11.29 -13.19 -0.01
N ASP A 90 -10.75 -14.23 -0.63
CA ASP A 90 -10.63 -14.35 -2.08
C ASP A 90 -12.00 -14.27 -2.78
N SER A 91 -13.00 -14.99 -2.26
CA SER A 91 -14.40 -14.91 -2.72
C SER A 91 -14.96 -13.49 -2.66
N ALA A 92 -14.76 -12.81 -1.52
CA ALA A 92 -15.23 -11.43 -1.34
C ALA A 92 -14.53 -10.44 -2.29
N LEU A 93 -13.20 -10.56 -2.47
CA LEU A 93 -12.44 -9.72 -3.40
C LEU A 93 -12.91 -9.91 -4.85
N LYS A 94 -13.14 -11.15 -5.28
CA LYS A 94 -13.61 -11.44 -6.63
C LYS A 94 -14.99 -10.86 -6.92
N LYS A 95 -15.88 -10.85 -5.92
CA LYS A 95 -17.21 -10.24 -6.04
C LYS A 95 -17.17 -8.71 -6.04
N HIS A 96 -16.38 -8.11 -5.16
CA HIS A 96 -16.54 -6.70 -4.81
C HIS A 96 -15.32 -5.82 -5.09
N ALA A 97 -14.21 -6.37 -5.59
CA ALA A 97 -12.95 -5.65 -5.81
C ALA A 97 -12.25 -6.05 -7.12
N THR A 98 -13.01 -6.21 -8.21
CA THR A 98 -12.51 -6.62 -9.54
C THR A 98 -12.63 -5.56 -10.62
N TYR A 99 -13.42 -4.51 -10.39
CA TYR A 99 -13.68 -3.48 -11.39
C TYR A 99 -12.51 -2.51 -11.48
N VAL A 100 -12.10 -2.18 -12.69
CA VAL A 100 -11.16 -1.09 -12.95
C VAL A 100 -11.96 0.14 -13.36
N GLY A 101 -11.67 1.29 -12.77
CA GLY A 101 -12.30 2.55 -13.15
C GLY A 101 -11.46 3.77 -12.80
N ASP A 102 -11.96 4.95 -13.12
CA ASP A 102 -11.24 6.21 -12.98
C ASP A 102 -11.76 7.04 -11.80
N ILE A 103 -10.83 7.54 -10.97
CA ILE A 103 -11.11 8.55 -9.95
C ILE A 103 -10.19 9.75 -10.17
N ASP A 104 -10.74 10.84 -10.71
CA ASP A 104 -10.03 12.08 -11.05
C ASP A 104 -8.82 11.87 -11.99
N GLY A 105 -8.95 11.04 -13.03
CA GLY A 105 -7.88 10.75 -13.98
C GLY A 105 -6.87 9.70 -13.50
N ILE A 106 -7.21 8.95 -12.43
CA ILE A 106 -6.43 7.85 -11.85
C ILE A 106 -7.21 6.55 -12.02
N THR A 107 -6.75 5.70 -12.92
CA THR A 107 -7.26 4.33 -13.10
C THR A 107 -6.90 3.46 -11.89
N THR A 108 -7.86 2.80 -11.26
CA THR A 108 -7.65 2.00 -10.04
C THR A 108 -8.64 0.85 -9.91
N THR A 109 -8.28 -0.17 -9.12
CA THR A 109 -9.24 -1.17 -8.66
C THR A 109 -10.28 -0.51 -7.77
N LEU A 110 -11.54 -0.57 -8.17
CA LEU A 110 -12.69 -0.07 -7.43
C LEU A 110 -13.24 -1.15 -6.49
N VAL A 111 -13.65 -0.73 -5.31
CA VAL A 111 -14.27 -1.56 -4.29
C VAL A 111 -15.73 -1.20 -4.14
N ASP A 112 -16.63 -2.19 -4.23
CA ASP A 112 -18.01 -2.06 -3.79
C ASP A 112 -18.09 -2.20 -2.27
N TYR A 113 -17.86 -1.09 -1.57
CA TYR A 113 -17.93 -1.06 -0.10
C TYR A 113 -19.32 -1.42 0.44
N VAL A 114 -20.39 -1.15 -0.32
CA VAL A 114 -21.75 -1.48 0.10
C VAL A 114 -21.96 -2.99 0.01
N GLY A 115 -21.55 -3.62 -1.09
CA GLY A 115 -21.52 -5.07 -1.24
C GLY A 115 -20.67 -5.74 -0.17
N MET A 116 -19.42 -5.29 0.02
CA MET A 116 -18.50 -5.77 1.07
C MET A 116 -19.11 -5.68 2.47
N SER A 117 -19.90 -4.63 2.78
CA SER A 117 -20.52 -4.45 4.10
C SER A 117 -21.60 -5.50 4.44
N LYS A 118 -22.11 -6.21 3.42
CA LYS A 118 -23.20 -7.18 3.54
C LYS A 118 -22.76 -8.61 3.24
N ASP A 119 -21.54 -8.80 2.76
CA ASP A 119 -21.07 -10.12 2.32
C ASP A 119 -20.75 -11.02 3.54
N PRO A 120 -21.39 -12.21 3.65
CA PRO A 120 -21.16 -13.12 4.76
C PRO A 120 -19.73 -13.69 4.79
N ASP A 121 -19.04 -13.76 3.65
CA ASP A 121 -17.67 -14.26 3.59
C ASP A 121 -16.70 -13.28 4.26
N VAL A 122 -16.95 -11.97 4.15
CA VAL A 122 -16.17 -10.94 4.87
C VAL A 122 -16.32 -11.12 6.37
N LEU A 123 -17.56 -11.28 6.87
CA LEU A 123 -17.81 -11.50 8.29
C LEU A 123 -17.11 -12.78 8.79
N ARG A 124 -17.29 -13.90 8.08
CA ARG A 124 -16.68 -15.19 8.44
C ARG A 124 -15.16 -15.13 8.40
N TYR A 125 -14.59 -14.42 7.44
CA TYR A 125 -13.15 -14.22 7.35
C TYR A 125 -12.61 -13.44 8.55
N THR A 126 -13.27 -12.36 8.97
CA THR A 126 -12.86 -11.63 10.19
C THR A 126 -12.99 -12.47 11.47
N GLN A 127 -13.96 -13.39 11.54
CA GLN A 127 -14.10 -14.34 12.65
C GLN A 127 -12.97 -15.38 12.65
N ALA A 128 -12.58 -15.87 11.46
CA ALA A 128 -11.44 -16.76 11.29
C ALA A 128 -10.13 -16.08 11.71
N LEU A 129 -9.88 -14.84 11.25
CA LEU A 129 -8.74 -14.03 11.69
C LEU A 129 -8.73 -13.85 13.22
N ALA A 130 -9.88 -13.58 13.83
CA ALA A 130 -9.97 -13.39 15.27
C ALA A 130 -9.62 -14.63 16.10
N THR A 131 -9.70 -15.82 15.52
CA THR A 131 -9.52 -17.10 16.22
C THR A 131 -8.30 -17.90 15.75
N VAL A 132 -7.59 -17.43 14.72
CA VAL A 132 -6.38 -18.08 14.20
C VAL A 132 -5.34 -18.30 15.30
N ASP A 133 -4.77 -19.50 15.33
CA ASP A 133 -3.65 -19.82 16.19
C ASP A 133 -2.35 -19.40 15.48
N LEU A 134 -1.82 -18.23 15.87
CA LEU A 134 -0.61 -17.66 15.28
C LEU A 134 0.65 -18.45 15.64
N GLU A 135 0.67 -19.07 16.83
CA GLU A 135 1.80 -19.91 17.24
C GLU A 135 1.82 -21.18 16.40
N GLN A 136 0.66 -21.81 16.22
CA GLN A 136 0.53 -22.96 15.33
C GLN A 136 0.87 -22.57 13.90
N LEU A 137 0.34 -21.47 13.35
CA LEU A 137 0.66 -21.05 11.97
C LEU A 137 2.16 -20.72 11.80
N GLY A 138 2.77 -20.15 12.83
CA GLY A 138 4.21 -19.83 12.88
C GLY A 138 5.12 -21.05 13.04
N SER A 139 4.64 -22.13 13.66
CA SER A 139 5.42 -23.33 14.02
C SER A 139 5.07 -24.59 13.23
N ALA A 140 3.94 -24.64 12.53
CA ALA A 140 3.40 -25.85 11.90
C ALA A 140 4.13 -26.34 10.65
N ASN A 141 5.28 -25.73 10.31
CA ASN A 141 6.09 -26.17 9.17
C ASN A 141 7.48 -26.58 9.64
N ALA A 142 7.93 -27.77 9.23
CA ALA A 142 9.27 -28.30 9.50
C ALA A 142 10.41 -27.39 8.97
N ASN A 143 10.06 -26.39 8.16
CA ASN A 143 10.92 -25.28 7.78
C ASN A 143 10.31 -23.96 8.29
N ALA A 144 11.07 -23.22 9.11
CA ALA A 144 10.73 -21.89 9.63
C ALA A 144 10.36 -20.86 8.55
N ASN A 145 10.71 -21.10 7.27
CA ASN A 145 10.43 -20.17 6.19
C ASN A 145 9.04 -20.35 5.57
N ASN A 146 8.45 -21.55 5.58
CA ASN A 146 7.09 -21.75 5.03
C ASN A 146 6.04 -21.08 5.92
N SER A 147 6.27 -21.06 7.23
CA SER A 147 5.43 -20.32 8.16
C SER A 147 5.60 -18.79 8.03
N ALA A 148 6.76 -18.29 7.60
CA ALA A 148 6.97 -16.88 7.33
C ALA A 148 6.09 -16.35 6.18
N ASN A 149 6.01 -17.07 5.06
CA ASN A 149 5.14 -16.69 3.94
C ASN A 149 3.65 -16.79 4.31
N GLU A 150 3.24 -17.82 5.07
CA GLU A 150 1.85 -17.93 5.55
C GLU A 150 1.48 -16.78 6.49
N LEU A 151 2.35 -16.41 7.44
CA LEU A 151 2.13 -15.26 8.32
C LEU A 151 2.11 -13.93 7.55
N LEU A 152 3.01 -13.74 6.58
CA LEU A 152 3.03 -12.53 5.77
C LEU A 152 1.75 -12.39 4.94
N ALA A 153 1.31 -13.47 4.29
CA ALA A 153 0.03 -13.50 3.58
C ALA A 153 -1.15 -13.19 4.52
N LEU A 154 -1.17 -13.79 5.71
CA LEU A 154 -2.19 -13.55 6.74
C LEU A 154 -2.29 -12.06 7.09
N TYR A 155 -1.16 -11.43 7.43
CA TYR A 155 -1.14 -10.04 7.87
C TYR A 155 -1.44 -9.04 6.75
N ILE A 156 -0.97 -9.29 5.51
CA ILE A 156 -1.33 -8.45 4.36
C ILE A 156 -2.84 -8.52 4.10
N ASN A 157 -3.41 -9.73 4.05
CA ASN A 157 -4.85 -9.89 3.84
C ASN A 157 -5.66 -9.31 4.99
N ALA A 158 -5.21 -9.46 6.25
CA ALA A 158 -5.87 -8.88 7.41
C ALA A 158 -5.86 -7.35 7.36
N TYR A 159 -4.73 -6.73 7.00
CA TYR A 159 -4.66 -5.28 6.81
C TYR A 159 -5.69 -4.81 5.78
N ASN A 160 -5.68 -5.41 4.59
CA ASN A 160 -6.58 -5.03 3.49
C ASN A 160 -8.05 -5.22 3.87
N CYS A 161 -8.38 -6.35 4.51
CA CYS A 161 -9.72 -6.64 5.02
C CYS A 161 -10.17 -5.60 6.05
N PHE A 162 -9.32 -5.26 7.03
CA PHE A 162 -9.68 -4.31 8.07
C PHE A 162 -9.69 -2.85 7.59
N CYS A 163 -8.86 -2.48 6.62
CA CYS A 163 -8.90 -1.16 5.99
C CYS A 163 -10.25 -0.95 5.29
N ILE A 164 -10.69 -1.92 4.50
CA ILE A 164 -12.05 -1.93 3.93
C ILE A 164 -13.10 -1.94 5.05
N GLY A 165 -12.86 -2.73 6.11
CA GLY A 165 -13.69 -2.80 7.31
C GLY A 165 -13.93 -1.44 8.00
N HIS A 166 -12.96 -0.53 8.01
CA HIS A 166 -13.18 0.82 8.53
C HIS A 166 -14.17 1.62 7.70
N VAL A 167 -14.09 1.52 6.37
CA VAL A 167 -15.02 2.19 5.45
C VAL A 167 -16.42 1.60 5.58
N THR A 168 -16.54 0.27 5.64
CA THR A 168 -17.85 -0.38 5.79
C THR A 168 -18.49 -0.08 7.14
N LYS A 169 -17.72 -0.09 8.24
CA LYS A 169 -18.21 0.31 9.57
C LYS A 169 -18.73 1.74 9.57
N TYR A 170 -18.04 2.67 8.91
CA TYR A 170 -18.51 4.05 8.74
C TYR A 170 -19.86 4.08 8.03
N TYR A 171 -19.95 3.43 6.86
CA TYR A 171 -21.17 3.35 6.08
C TYR A 171 -22.33 2.76 6.90
N LEU A 172 -22.04 1.75 7.73
CA LEU A 172 -23.03 1.13 8.57
C LEU A 172 -23.49 2.01 9.73
N ALA A 173 -22.60 2.87 10.26
CA ALA A 173 -22.88 3.77 11.37
C ALA A 173 -23.55 5.08 10.96
N ASP A 174 -23.36 5.55 9.71
CA ASP A 174 -24.08 6.74 9.22
C ASP A 174 -25.58 6.40 9.04
N PRO A 175 -26.51 7.10 9.73
CA PRO A 175 -27.94 6.84 9.61
C PRO A 175 -28.47 6.98 8.18
N LYS A 176 -27.79 7.79 7.36
CA LYS A 176 -28.11 8.01 5.95
C LYS A 176 -27.39 7.05 5.00
N ARG A 177 -26.62 6.08 5.52
CA ARG A 177 -25.85 5.09 4.75
C ARG A 177 -24.96 5.75 3.68
N ARG A 178 -24.28 6.83 4.01
CA ARG A 178 -23.34 7.48 3.07
C ARG A 178 -21.93 6.97 3.31
N LEU A 179 -21.20 6.79 2.22
CA LEU A 179 -19.76 6.56 2.28
C LEU A 179 -19.02 7.88 2.58
N PRO A 180 -17.86 7.81 3.23
CA PRO A 180 -17.03 8.99 3.43
C PRO A 180 -16.40 9.45 2.10
N SER A 181 -16.14 10.75 1.96
CA SER A 181 -15.52 11.28 0.73
C SER A 181 -14.05 10.84 0.56
N THR A 182 -13.34 10.64 1.68
CA THR A 182 -11.96 10.16 1.78
C THR A 182 -11.83 9.16 2.92
N ILE A 183 -10.83 8.27 2.87
CA ILE A 183 -10.54 7.34 3.98
C ILE A 183 -10.27 8.09 5.31
N THR A 184 -9.61 9.24 5.23
CA THR A 184 -9.30 10.09 6.40
C THR A 184 -10.52 10.80 6.99
N ALA A 185 -11.66 10.82 6.30
CA ALA A 185 -12.91 11.38 6.83
C ALA A 185 -13.64 10.40 7.74
N VAL A 186 -13.22 9.13 7.80
CA VAL A 186 -13.88 8.08 8.59
C VAL A 186 -13.88 8.40 10.09
N THR A 187 -12.77 8.90 10.65
CA THR A 187 -12.66 9.15 12.10
C THR A 187 -13.43 10.37 12.59
N LYS A 188 -13.77 11.31 11.70
CA LYS A 188 -14.49 12.54 12.08
C LYS A 188 -15.92 12.28 12.57
N THR A 189 -16.50 11.12 12.26
CA THR A 189 -17.89 10.78 12.61
C THR A 189 -18.03 9.63 13.59
N MET A 190 -16.98 8.84 13.83
CA MET A 190 -16.97 7.85 14.92
C MET A 190 -16.81 8.60 16.25
N THR A 191 -17.85 8.61 17.07
CA THR A 191 -18.01 9.48 18.26
C THR A 191 -16.82 9.46 19.20
N ASP A 192 -16.16 8.31 19.32
CA ASP A 192 -15.10 8.08 20.30
C ASP A 192 -13.68 8.36 19.76
N TYR A 193 -13.54 8.63 18.46
CA TYR A 193 -12.25 8.73 17.76
C TYR A 193 -12.03 10.03 16.97
N LYS A 194 -12.81 11.08 17.23
CA LYS A 194 -12.82 12.34 16.45
C LYS A 194 -11.48 13.06 16.31
N LYS A 195 -10.46 12.70 17.11
CA LYS A 195 -9.10 13.27 17.09
C LYS A 195 -8.00 12.24 16.83
N THR A 196 -8.37 11.00 16.55
CA THR A 196 -7.46 9.88 16.31
C THR A 196 -7.35 9.64 14.81
N ASP A 197 -6.17 9.24 14.36
CA ASP A 197 -5.99 8.85 12.96
C ASP A 197 -6.68 7.51 12.68
N ILE A 198 -7.20 7.30 11.47
CA ILE A 198 -7.97 6.09 11.14
C ILE A 198 -7.13 4.83 11.32
N TRP A 199 -5.82 4.91 11.07
CA TRP A 199 -4.90 3.79 11.23
C TRP A 199 -4.58 3.45 12.70
N ASP A 200 -4.90 4.33 13.65
CA ASP A 200 -4.72 4.12 15.10
C ASP A 200 -6.00 3.67 15.81
N VAL A 201 -7.13 3.59 15.10
CA VAL A 201 -8.40 3.09 15.65
C VAL A 201 -8.41 1.55 15.63
N PRO A 202 -9.02 0.87 16.62
CA PRO A 202 -9.22 -0.58 16.58
C PRO A 202 -9.85 -1.06 15.27
N ALA A 203 -9.10 -1.88 14.53
CA ALA A 203 -9.44 -2.30 13.18
C ALA A 203 -10.15 -3.66 13.18
N GLY A 204 -9.64 -4.60 13.96
CA GLY A 204 -10.17 -5.96 14.07
C GLY A 204 -9.43 -6.77 15.15
N LYS A 205 -9.59 -8.09 15.10
CA LYS A 205 -8.83 -9.02 15.94
C LYS A 205 -8.05 -10.00 15.08
N ILE A 206 -6.82 -10.29 15.48
CA ILE A 206 -5.99 -11.37 14.94
C ILE A 206 -5.51 -12.21 16.12
N GLY A 207 -5.77 -13.51 16.11
CA GLY A 207 -5.34 -14.42 17.19
C GLY A 207 -5.77 -13.94 18.58
N ARG A 208 -7.07 -13.64 18.72
CA ARG A 208 -7.75 -13.14 19.94
C ARG A 208 -7.33 -11.73 20.39
N ARG A 209 -6.33 -11.12 19.76
CA ARG A 209 -5.83 -9.80 20.11
C ARG A 209 -6.42 -8.72 19.21
N THR A 210 -6.92 -7.63 19.81
CA THR A 210 -7.32 -6.44 19.07
C THR A 210 -6.09 -5.77 18.46
N VAL A 211 -6.18 -5.37 17.20
CA VAL A 211 -5.12 -4.73 16.42
C VAL A 211 -5.62 -3.44 15.76
N THR A 212 -4.72 -2.50 15.53
CA THR A 212 -4.93 -1.35 14.64
C THR A 212 -4.24 -1.60 13.30
N LEU A 213 -4.53 -0.78 12.27
CA LEU A 213 -3.82 -0.88 10.99
C LEU A 213 -2.34 -0.52 11.14
N ASN A 214 -2.02 0.54 11.91
CA ASN A 214 -0.64 0.94 12.19
C ASN A 214 0.13 -0.16 12.92
N GLU A 215 -0.52 -0.91 13.79
CA GLU A 215 0.13 -2.03 14.47
C GLU A 215 0.46 -3.16 13.49
N ILE A 216 -0.49 -3.53 12.62
CA ILE A 216 -0.24 -4.54 11.57
C ILE A 216 0.89 -4.08 10.65
N GLU A 217 0.86 -2.82 10.20
CA GLU A 217 1.82 -2.31 9.23
C GLU A 217 3.21 -2.08 9.82
N HIS A 218 3.30 -1.31 10.91
CA HIS A 218 4.59 -0.85 11.42
C HIS A 218 5.21 -1.83 12.41
N THR A 219 4.42 -2.33 13.36
CA THR A 219 4.94 -3.20 14.43
C THR A 219 5.07 -4.65 14.00
N ILE A 220 4.25 -5.11 13.05
CA ILE A 220 4.29 -6.49 12.57
C ILE A 220 4.95 -6.57 11.19
N LEU A 221 4.32 -6.06 10.12
CA LEU A 221 4.81 -6.25 8.76
C LEU A 221 6.21 -5.66 8.55
N ARG A 222 6.39 -4.35 8.80
CA ARG A 222 7.66 -3.66 8.57
C ARG A 222 8.77 -4.07 9.53
N SER A 223 8.44 -4.34 10.80
CA SER A 223 9.45 -4.76 11.78
C SER A 223 9.86 -6.22 11.62
N CYS A 224 8.94 -7.12 11.26
CA CYS A 224 9.23 -8.56 11.13
C CYS A 224 9.70 -8.97 9.73
N TRP A 225 9.35 -8.24 8.66
CA TRP A 225 9.81 -8.51 7.30
C TRP A 225 10.53 -7.29 6.72
N ASP A 226 11.68 -7.54 6.09
CA ASP A 226 12.46 -6.51 5.41
C ASP A 226 12.13 -6.42 3.92
N ASP A 227 10.84 -6.41 3.61
CA ASP A 227 10.31 -6.53 2.26
C ASP A 227 9.48 -5.30 1.85
N PRO A 228 10.04 -4.38 1.05
CA PRO A 228 9.32 -3.18 0.63
C PRO A 228 8.16 -3.46 -0.32
N ARG A 229 8.01 -4.68 -0.87
CA ARG A 229 6.85 -5.06 -1.68
C ARG A 229 5.55 -4.99 -0.87
N ILE A 230 5.60 -5.04 0.46
CA ILE A 230 4.43 -4.84 1.31
C ILE A 230 3.72 -3.51 1.02
N HIS A 231 4.47 -2.45 0.68
CA HIS A 231 3.91 -1.13 0.36
C HIS A 231 3.10 -1.13 -0.92
N ALA A 232 3.32 -2.10 -1.81
CA ALA A 232 2.52 -2.34 -3.01
C ALA A 232 1.32 -3.28 -2.77
N ALA A 233 1.33 -4.00 -1.64
CA ALA A 233 0.39 -5.07 -1.34
C ALA A 233 -0.68 -4.68 -0.30
N ILE A 234 -0.34 -3.80 0.64
CA ILE A 234 -1.30 -3.23 1.59
C ILE A 234 -1.87 -1.93 1.04
N VAL A 235 -3.20 -1.78 1.07
CA VAL A 235 -3.88 -0.64 0.45
C VAL A 235 -4.64 0.21 1.46
N CYS A 236 -4.58 1.52 1.26
CA CYS A 236 -5.18 2.53 2.12
C CYS A 236 -6.59 2.97 1.69
N ALA A 237 -7.28 2.18 0.86
CA ALA A 237 -8.62 2.50 0.32
C ALA A 237 -8.71 3.84 -0.45
N SER A 238 -7.58 4.37 -0.94
CA SER A 238 -7.53 5.65 -1.67
C SER A 238 -7.27 5.46 -3.16
N ALA A 239 -7.67 6.43 -3.98
CA ALA A 239 -7.48 6.42 -5.42
C ALA A 239 -6.01 6.36 -5.84
N SER A 240 -5.11 7.02 -5.10
CA SER A 240 -3.66 7.04 -5.38
C SER A 240 -2.86 5.90 -4.73
N CYS A 241 -3.50 5.04 -3.92
CA CYS A 241 -2.83 3.85 -3.39
C CYS A 241 -2.54 2.84 -4.51
N PRO A 242 -1.56 1.93 -4.33
CA PRO A 242 -1.42 0.76 -5.18
C PRO A 242 -2.76 0.03 -5.34
N ASN A 243 -2.96 -0.59 -6.50
CA ASN A 243 -4.19 -1.29 -6.78
C ASN A 243 -4.39 -2.44 -5.79
N LEU A 244 -5.60 -2.52 -5.22
CA LEU A 244 -6.01 -3.68 -4.46
C LEU A 244 -6.03 -4.90 -5.41
N ARG A 245 -5.36 -5.97 -4.99
CA ARG A 245 -5.40 -7.25 -5.68
C ARG A 245 -6.83 -7.81 -5.66
N SER A 246 -7.29 -8.33 -6.79
CA SER A 246 -8.62 -8.96 -6.93
C SER A 246 -8.69 -10.39 -6.39
N GLU A 247 -7.59 -10.91 -5.85
CA GLU A 247 -7.50 -12.21 -5.20
C GLU A 247 -6.70 -12.08 -3.88
N ALA A 248 -6.91 -13.02 -2.97
CA ALA A 248 -6.19 -13.03 -1.70
C ALA A 248 -4.73 -13.48 -1.87
N PHE A 249 -3.85 -12.95 -1.02
CA PHE A 249 -2.49 -13.48 -0.90
C PHE A 249 -2.51 -14.86 -0.23
N VAL A 250 -1.67 -15.78 -0.66
CA VAL A 250 -1.51 -17.08 0.01
C VAL A 250 -0.03 -17.47 0.04
N GLY A 251 0.42 -18.13 1.10
CA GLY A 251 1.85 -18.38 1.32
C GLY A 251 2.53 -19.11 0.15
N ALA A 252 1.82 -20.03 -0.49
CA ALA A 252 2.34 -20.84 -1.60
C ALA A 252 2.66 -20.09 -2.91
N LYS A 253 2.11 -18.89 -3.12
CA LYS A 253 2.36 -18.06 -4.32
C LYS A 253 2.71 -16.62 -3.94
N LEU A 254 3.12 -16.42 -2.69
CA LEU A 254 3.23 -15.08 -2.12
C LEU A 254 4.25 -14.22 -2.86
N ASN A 255 5.41 -14.77 -3.27
CA ASN A 255 6.41 -13.96 -3.96
C ASN A 255 5.95 -13.57 -5.34
N ALA A 256 5.42 -14.51 -6.13
CA ALA A 256 4.86 -14.17 -7.43
C ALA A 256 3.76 -13.11 -7.30
N GLN A 257 2.91 -13.18 -6.27
CA GLN A 257 1.88 -12.18 -6.01
C GLN A 257 2.45 -10.82 -5.59
N LEU A 258 3.48 -10.79 -4.74
CA LEU A 258 4.14 -9.57 -4.28
C LEU A 258 4.95 -8.90 -5.40
N ASP A 259 5.66 -9.69 -6.20
CA ASP A 259 6.42 -9.22 -7.36
C ASP A 259 5.47 -8.63 -8.41
N ASP A 260 4.39 -9.33 -8.74
CA ASP A 260 3.36 -8.84 -9.66
C ASP A 260 2.74 -7.52 -9.15
N GLN A 261 2.41 -7.41 -7.85
CA GLN A 261 1.92 -6.17 -7.27
C GLN A 261 2.93 -5.03 -7.37
N ALA A 262 4.19 -5.27 -7.06
CA ALA A 262 5.26 -4.27 -7.14
C ALA A 262 5.48 -3.81 -8.58
N GLN A 263 5.52 -4.74 -9.55
CA GLN A 263 5.65 -4.44 -10.97
C GLN A 263 4.47 -3.61 -11.48
N ASN A 264 3.24 -4.02 -11.16
CA ASN A 264 2.03 -3.31 -11.55
C ASN A 264 1.98 -1.90 -10.97
N TRP A 265 2.35 -1.75 -9.68
CA TRP A 265 2.38 -0.44 -9.05
C TRP A 265 3.45 0.47 -9.65
N VAL A 266 4.70 0.02 -9.77
CA VAL A 266 5.81 0.84 -10.33
C VAL A 266 5.51 1.26 -11.76
N SER A 267 4.90 0.37 -12.55
CA SER A 267 4.55 0.66 -13.94
C SER A 267 3.39 1.63 -14.09
N ASP A 268 2.55 1.80 -13.07
CA ASP A 268 1.39 2.69 -13.13
C ASP A 268 1.83 4.15 -13.27
N THR A 269 1.59 4.76 -14.43
CA THR A 269 2.05 6.13 -14.73
C THR A 269 1.31 7.21 -13.96
N LYS A 270 0.24 6.87 -13.23
CA LYS A 270 -0.53 7.79 -12.39
C LYS A 270 -0.17 7.67 -10.91
N LYS A 271 0.37 6.52 -10.48
CA LYS A 271 0.57 6.18 -9.05
C LYS A 271 1.97 5.73 -8.68
N GLY A 272 2.66 5.05 -9.59
CA GLY A 272 3.99 4.49 -9.38
C GLY A 272 5.07 5.47 -9.78
N LEU A 273 5.33 5.56 -11.07
CA LEU A 273 6.44 6.34 -11.61
C LEU A 273 6.14 6.78 -13.05
N ARG A 274 6.49 8.03 -13.41
CA ARG A 274 6.57 8.50 -14.79
C ARG A 274 7.54 9.66 -14.99
N TYR A 275 7.99 9.93 -16.22
CA TYR A 275 8.58 11.23 -16.53
C TYR A 275 7.53 12.33 -16.45
N ASN A 276 7.94 13.52 -15.99
CA ASN A 276 7.08 14.68 -16.02
C ASN A 276 6.79 15.06 -17.48
N PRO A 277 5.52 15.07 -17.93
CA PRO A 277 5.18 15.40 -19.32
C PRO A 277 5.57 16.84 -19.69
N ASN A 278 5.74 17.72 -18.70
CA ASN A 278 6.12 19.12 -18.90
C ASN A 278 7.63 19.36 -18.74
N ASN A 279 8.39 18.34 -18.31
CA ASN A 279 9.83 18.42 -18.14
C ASN A 279 10.45 17.03 -18.20
N SER A 280 11.01 16.66 -19.35
CA SER A 280 11.59 15.33 -19.60
C SER A 280 12.80 15.00 -18.72
N GLN A 281 13.40 16.00 -18.05
CA GLN A 281 14.46 15.76 -17.08
C GLN A 281 13.93 15.39 -15.70
N GLN A 282 12.65 15.61 -15.41
CA GLN A 282 12.05 15.37 -14.10
C GLN A 282 11.28 14.05 -14.03
N LEU A 283 11.35 13.40 -12.88
CA LEU A 283 10.68 12.14 -12.60
C LEU A 283 9.58 12.34 -11.57
N LEU A 284 8.34 12.00 -11.89
CA LEU A 284 7.23 11.94 -10.96
C LEU A 284 7.16 10.55 -10.34
N VAL A 285 7.22 10.47 -9.02
CA VAL A 285 7.16 9.19 -8.28
C VAL A 285 6.10 9.20 -7.19
N SER A 286 5.70 8.01 -6.76
CA SER A 286 4.73 7.84 -5.67
C SER A 286 5.21 8.49 -4.38
N ARG A 287 4.29 9.12 -3.63
CA ARG A 287 4.61 9.64 -2.28
C ARG A 287 4.96 8.55 -1.28
N ILE A 288 4.61 7.30 -1.55
CA ILE A 288 5.00 6.16 -0.71
C ILE A 288 6.53 6.05 -0.62
N PHE A 289 7.25 6.31 -1.72
CA PHE A 289 8.72 6.35 -1.71
C PHE A 289 9.30 7.47 -0.84
N LEU A 290 8.56 8.57 -0.67
CA LEU A 290 8.94 9.66 0.24
C LEU A 290 8.67 9.30 1.70
N TRP A 291 7.50 8.74 1.99
CA TRP A 291 7.08 8.45 3.36
C TRP A 291 7.86 7.29 3.97
N PHE A 292 8.12 6.24 3.18
CA PHE A 292 8.76 4.99 3.61
C PHE A 292 10.18 4.83 3.06
N GLN A 293 10.87 5.93 2.77
CA GLN A 293 12.19 5.93 2.14
C GLN A 293 13.19 4.95 2.79
N ASP A 294 13.19 4.84 4.13
CA ASP A 294 14.12 3.98 4.87
C ASP A 294 13.93 2.48 4.56
N ASP A 295 12.68 2.08 4.28
CA ASP A 295 12.35 0.68 3.98
C ASP A 295 12.98 0.28 2.63
N PHE A 296 13.05 1.20 1.67
CA PHE A 296 13.71 0.98 0.38
C PHE A 296 15.23 1.14 0.44
N GLN A 297 15.78 1.76 1.49
CA GLN A 297 17.22 2.02 1.59
C GLN A 297 18.01 0.78 1.99
N SER A 298 17.55 0.07 3.04
CA SER A 298 18.37 -0.89 3.79
C SER A 298 18.83 -2.09 2.96
N ASN A 299 18.02 -2.56 2.00
CA ASN A 299 18.34 -3.74 1.18
C ASN A 299 18.46 -3.47 -0.32
N TYR A 300 17.99 -2.30 -0.79
CA TYR A 300 17.85 -2.05 -2.21
C TYR A 300 18.60 -0.80 -2.68
N GLY A 301 19.27 -0.08 -1.79
CA GLY A 301 20.03 1.13 -2.16
C GLY A 301 19.14 2.36 -2.42
N GLY A 302 17.86 2.30 -2.05
CA GLY A 302 16.91 3.41 -2.10
C GLY A 302 15.72 3.16 -3.04
N PRO A 303 14.74 4.08 -3.03
CA PRO A 303 13.53 3.98 -3.85
C PRO A 303 13.76 3.72 -5.34
N LEU A 304 14.75 4.40 -5.95
CA LEU A 304 15.03 4.26 -7.38
C LEU A 304 15.53 2.85 -7.71
N ALA A 305 16.52 2.37 -6.97
CA ALA A 305 17.13 1.07 -7.25
C ALA A 305 16.13 -0.08 -7.01
N TRP A 306 15.27 0.05 -5.98
CA TRP A 306 14.13 -0.86 -5.81
C TRP A 306 13.17 -0.79 -7.00
N ALA A 307 12.74 0.40 -7.41
CA ALA A 307 11.82 0.56 -8.53
C ALA A 307 12.40 0.02 -9.86
N GLN A 308 13.72 0.14 -10.07
CA GLN A 308 14.40 -0.41 -11.25
C GLN A 308 14.33 -1.94 -11.32
N GLN A 309 14.42 -2.62 -10.17
CA GLN A 309 14.28 -4.08 -10.11
C GLN A 309 12.90 -4.54 -10.60
N TYR A 310 11.82 -3.83 -10.24
CA TYR A 310 10.46 -4.19 -10.65
C TYR A 310 10.05 -3.59 -12.01
N ALA A 311 10.70 -2.52 -12.46
CA ALA A 311 10.47 -1.97 -13.81
C ALA A 311 11.03 -2.87 -14.92
N SER A 312 12.16 -3.53 -14.68
CA SER A 312 12.86 -4.36 -15.67
C SER A 312 12.28 -5.77 -15.84
N THR A 313 11.50 -6.24 -14.87
CA THR A 313 10.94 -7.60 -14.82
C THR A 313 9.60 -7.76 -15.53
N ARG A 314 8.96 -6.66 -15.96
CA ARG A 314 7.71 -6.67 -16.75
C ARG A 314 7.95 -7.05 -18.22
N GLY A 315 8.60 -8.19 -18.44
CA GLY A 315 8.74 -8.84 -19.74
C GLY A 315 7.54 -9.75 -20.01
N GLY A 316 6.43 -9.17 -20.49
CA GLY A 316 5.37 -9.91 -21.18
C GLY A 316 4.36 -10.67 -20.30
N LYS A 317 3.42 -9.94 -19.67
CA LYS A 317 2.02 -10.38 -19.55
C LYS A 317 1.10 -9.17 -19.73
N GLU A 318 0.25 -9.27 -20.75
CA GLU A 318 -0.80 -8.31 -21.08
C GLU A 318 -1.82 -8.26 -19.94
N ASN A 319 -2.09 -7.08 -19.40
CA ASN A 319 -3.30 -6.83 -18.63
C ASN A 319 -4.29 -6.16 -19.60
N ASP A 320 -5.40 -6.85 -19.89
CA ASP A 320 -6.42 -6.54 -20.92
C ASP A 320 -7.16 -5.20 -20.78
N ASN A 321 -6.76 -4.32 -19.85
CA ASN A 321 -7.50 -3.11 -19.48
C ASN A 321 -6.85 -1.79 -19.91
N ASP A 322 -5.70 -1.82 -20.59
CA ASP A 322 -5.10 -0.65 -21.26
C ASP A 322 -4.84 -0.99 -22.75
N ASN A 323 -5.92 -1.15 -23.53
CA ASN A 323 -5.90 -1.61 -24.93
C ASN A 323 -5.43 -0.55 -25.96
N ASP A 324 -4.55 0.37 -25.60
CA ASP A 324 -3.87 1.25 -26.58
C ASP A 324 -2.39 0.84 -26.73
N PRO A 325 -2.04 0.10 -27.80
CA PRO A 325 -0.66 -0.33 -28.08
C PRO A 325 0.37 0.81 -28.07
N LYS A 326 -0.04 2.04 -28.40
CA LYS A 326 0.85 3.21 -28.38
C LYS A 326 1.21 3.63 -26.96
N GLN A 327 0.25 3.59 -26.04
CA GLN A 327 0.49 3.90 -24.63
C GLN A 327 1.36 2.83 -23.96
N GLN A 328 1.15 1.55 -24.30
CA GLN A 328 2.00 0.46 -23.83
C GLN A 328 3.43 0.59 -24.36
N GLN A 329 3.61 0.89 -25.64
CA GLN A 329 4.93 1.11 -26.22
C GLN A 329 5.63 2.32 -25.59
N GLN A 330 4.89 3.41 -25.33
CA GLN A 330 5.42 4.59 -24.66
C GLN A 330 5.78 4.31 -23.20
N GLN A 331 4.99 3.50 -22.50
CA GLN A 331 5.26 3.05 -21.14
C GLN A 331 6.52 2.17 -21.09
N GLN A 332 6.68 1.22 -22.01
CA GLN A 332 7.89 0.40 -22.11
C GLN A 332 9.12 1.24 -22.45
N GLN A 333 9.01 2.23 -23.34
CA GLN A 333 10.09 3.16 -23.64
C GLN A 333 10.47 4.01 -22.42
N GLN A 334 9.50 4.43 -21.62
CA GLN A 334 9.74 5.15 -20.37
C GLN A 334 10.43 4.26 -19.33
N LEU A 335 9.94 3.04 -19.10
CA LEU A 335 10.55 2.05 -18.20
C LEU A 335 11.99 1.71 -18.63
N ALA A 336 12.24 1.55 -19.94
CA ALA A 336 13.56 1.29 -20.50
C ALA A 336 14.51 2.48 -20.34
N ALA A 337 14.04 3.71 -20.49
CA ALA A 337 14.84 4.91 -20.23
C ALA A 337 15.21 5.03 -18.74
N TRP A 338 14.35 4.59 -17.82
CA TRP A 338 14.61 4.68 -16.37
C TRP A 338 15.61 3.68 -15.83
N SER A 339 15.73 2.50 -16.45
CA SER A 339 16.75 1.51 -16.10
C SER A 339 18.19 2.07 -16.17
N LYS A 340 18.36 3.26 -16.77
CA LYS A 340 19.64 3.93 -16.99
C LYS A 340 19.90 5.11 -16.03
N LEU A 341 18.99 5.45 -15.13
CA LEU A 341 19.15 6.58 -14.19
C LEU A 341 20.04 6.21 -13.00
N SER A 342 20.92 7.13 -12.61
CA SER A 342 21.71 7.04 -11.36
C SER A 342 20.92 7.58 -10.15
N THR A 343 21.31 7.20 -8.93
CA THR A 343 20.72 7.73 -7.68
C THR A 343 20.88 9.26 -7.58
N ASP A 344 22.03 9.80 -7.99
CA ASP A 344 22.29 11.24 -7.98
C ASP A 344 21.38 12.01 -8.94
N ASP A 345 21.08 11.41 -10.10
CA ASP A 345 20.14 12.00 -11.06
C ASP A 345 18.71 11.95 -10.52
N TYR A 346 18.35 10.88 -9.80
CA TYR A 346 17.06 10.78 -9.13
C TYR A 346 16.86 11.87 -8.08
N GLU A 347 17.79 12.04 -7.15
CA GLU A 347 17.60 13.02 -6.06
C GLU A 347 17.48 14.46 -6.55
N LYS A 348 18.19 14.81 -7.63
CA LYS A 348 18.13 16.16 -8.22
C LYS A 348 16.85 16.42 -8.99
N ASN A 349 16.26 15.37 -9.58
CA ASN A 349 15.20 15.50 -10.57
C ASN A 349 13.86 14.88 -10.16
N VAL A 350 13.77 14.29 -8.97
CA VAL A 350 12.53 13.72 -8.45
C VAL A 350 11.52 14.79 -8.05
N GLU A 351 10.29 14.58 -8.47
CA GLU A 351 9.06 15.21 -8.01
C GLU A 351 8.07 14.11 -7.61
N TYR A 352 7.02 14.48 -6.88
CA TYR A 352 6.07 13.50 -6.35
C TYR A 352 4.68 13.74 -6.87
N PHE A 353 3.95 12.67 -7.19
CA PHE A 353 2.54 12.79 -7.55
C PHE A 353 1.73 13.48 -6.43
N PRO A 354 0.76 14.33 -6.77
CA PRO A 354 -0.31 14.68 -5.83
C PRO A 354 -0.99 13.40 -5.33
N TYR A 355 -1.30 13.33 -4.04
CA TYR A 355 -1.92 12.15 -3.46
C TYR A 355 -3.43 12.35 -3.30
N ASN A 356 -4.21 11.58 -4.06
CA ASN A 356 -5.66 11.63 -4.05
C ASN A 356 -6.24 10.69 -2.98
N TRP A 357 -6.66 11.29 -1.86
CA TRP A 357 -7.24 10.58 -0.72
C TRP A 357 -8.70 10.14 -0.92
N LYS A 358 -9.32 10.45 -2.06
CA LYS A 358 -10.69 9.99 -2.37
C LYS A 358 -10.75 8.47 -2.33
N LEU A 359 -11.84 7.94 -1.79
CA LEU A 359 -12.06 6.49 -1.80
C LEU A 359 -12.07 5.93 -3.22
N ASN A 360 -11.40 4.80 -3.43
CA ASN A 360 -11.50 3.96 -4.63
C ASN A 360 -12.82 3.17 -4.66
N ASP A 361 -13.92 3.88 -4.45
CA ASP A 361 -15.26 3.30 -4.35
C ASP A 361 -15.91 3.18 -5.73
N ARG A 362 -16.70 2.12 -5.93
CA ARG A 362 -17.54 1.90 -7.12
C ARG A 362 -18.75 2.85 -7.12
N ARG A 363 -18.48 4.15 -7.19
CA ARG A 363 -19.47 5.23 -7.03
C ARG A 363 -20.49 5.31 -8.17
N TRP A 364 -20.10 4.93 -9.38
CA TRP A 364 -20.83 5.26 -10.62
C TRP A 364 -22.03 4.35 -10.89
N GLU A 365 -22.22 3.27 -10.13
CA GLU A 365 -23.37 2.37 -10.28
C GLU A 365 -24.54 2.69 -9.36
N ARG A 366 -24.37 3.64 -8.44
CA ARG A 366 -25.45 4.04 -7.52
C ARG A 366 -26.15 5.27 -8.08
N GLN A 367 -27.09 5.03 -9.01
CA GLN A 367 -28.10 6.02 -9.40
C GLN A 367 -29.35 5.82 -8.52
N ASP A 368 -29.18 5.99 -7.20
CA ASP A 368 -30.24 5.79 -6.22
C ASP A 368 -30.19 6.90 -5.16
#